data_AF-A0A2H0AJR7-F1
#
_entry.id   AF-A0A2H0AJR7-F1
#
_cell.length_a   1.000
_cell.length_b   1.000
_cell.length_c   1.000
_cell.angle_alpha   90.00
_cell.angle_beta   90.00
_cell.angle_gamma   90.00
#
_symmetry.space_group_name_H-M   'P 1'
#
loop_
_entity.id
_entity.type
_entity.pdbx_description
1 polymer ?
#
loop_
_entity_poly.entity_id
_entity_poly.type
_entity_poly.pdbx_seq_one_letter_code
_entity_poly.pdbx_strand_id
1 'polypeptide(L)'
;PIERSVKAQNTVLDADSARAIFREASLISVMPCVCRLIARKNGRGKDCPAPETSVCMQTNRFAEGILRRGVGERISNEEALRRIAAAEEAGLVHTVRNNVKDDMIMCNCCACCCTGLYFVHQLGYPQGLAPSRFRATLDESLCSGCGICAERCQFHAIIVNETASIDIERCYGCGNCSTVCPNDAITLIEARPPAHIRTT
;
A
#
# COMPACT_ATOMS: atom_id res chain seq x y z
N PRO A 1 -22.23 17.87 -17.68
CA PRO A 1 -22.16 16.39 -17.66
C PRO A 1 -21.77 15.89 -16.26
N ILE A 2 -22.73 15.93 -15.32
CA ILE A 2 -22.60 15.44 -13.93
C ILE A 2 -23.01 13.96 -13.82
N GLU A 3 -23.53 13.37 -14.91
CA GLU A 3 -24.15 12.03 -14.88
C GLU A 3 -23.20 10.86 -15.19
N ARG A 4 -21.89 11.12 -15.34
CA ARG A 4 -20.89 10.06 -15.39
C ARG A 4 -20.23 9.93 -14.02
N SER A 5 -20.59 8.89 -13.29
CA SER A 5 -19.87 8.50 -12.07
C SER A 5 -18.46 8.04 -12.43
N VAL A 6 -17.47 8.92 -12.20
CA VAL A 6 -16.08 8.48 -12.13
C VAL A 6 -15.92 7.83 -10.76
N LYS A 7 -15.89 6.49 -10.70
CA LYS A 7 -15.57 5.78 -9.46
C LYS A 7 -14.15 6.16 -9.05
N ALA A 8 -14.00 7.08 -8.10
CA ALA A 8 -12.72 7.39 -7.48
C ALA A 8 -12.49 6.40 -6.35
N GLN A 9 -11.51 5.52 -6.50
CA GLN A 9 -11.11 4.53 -5.50
C GLN A 9 -9.60 4.64 -5.27
N ASN A 10 -9.14 4.32 -4.07
CA ASN A 10 -7.71 4.16 -3.83
C ASN A 10 -7.30 2.74 -4.22
N THR A 11 -6.17 2.54 -4.87
CA THR A 11 -5.69 1.25 -5.39
C THR A 11 -4.39 0.85 -4.70
N VAL A 12 -4.20 -0.44 -4.44
CA VAL A 12 -2.93 -1.01 -3.97
C VAL A 12 -1.94 -1.15 -5.13
N LEU A 13 -0.69 -0.74 -4.94
CA LEU A 13 0.38 -0.94 -5.92
C LEU A 13 1.35 -2.03 -5.48
N ASP A 14 1.95 -2.69 -6.46
CA ASP A 14 3.21 -3.43 -6.28
C ASP A 14 4.38 -2.47 -6.05
N ALA A 15 5.47 -3.00 -5.48
CA ALA A 15 6.64 -2.24 -5.08
C ALA A 15 7.34 -1.54 -6.27
N ASP A 16 7.44 -2.20 -7.42
CA ASP A 16 8.11 -1.62 -8.60
C ASP A 16 7.33 -0.45 -9.16
N SER A 17 6.01 -0.58 -9.29
CA SER A 17 5.11 0.50 -9.69
C SER A 17 5.19 1.67 -8.70
N ALA A 18 5.26 1.38 -7.40
CA ALA A 18 5.39 2.42 -6.38
C ALA A 18 6.73 3.18 -6.49
N ARG A 19 7.84 2.47 -6.72
CA ARG A 19 9.18 3.06 -6.87
C ARG A 19 9.32 3.86 -8.17
N ALA A 20 8.73 3.41 -9.27
CA ALA A 20 8.76 4.10 -10.56
C ALA A 20 8.21 5.54 -10.46
N ILE A 21 7.09 5.71 -9.75
CA ILE A 21 6.45 7.01 -9.53
C ILE A 21 7.43 8.04 -8.94
N PHE A 22 8.25 7.64 -7.96
CA PHE A 22 9.20 8.55 -7.33
C PHE A 22 10.51 8.70 -8.09
N ARG A 23 10.88 7.77 -8.97
CA ARG A 23 12.04 7.94 -9.85
C ARG A 23 11.79 9.04 -10.88
N GLU A 24 10.57 9.11 -11.39
CA GLU A 24 10.19 10.01 -12.49
C GLU A 24 9.67 11.38 -12.00
N ALA A 25 9.30 11.50 -10.71
CA ALA A 25 8.80 12.74 -10.15
C ALA A 25 9.83 13.88 -10.17
N SER A 26 9.40 15.05 -10.65
CA SER A 26 10.22 16.28 -10.67
C SER A 26 10.24 17.02 -9.32
N LEU A 27 9.20 16.83 -8.52
CA LEU A 27 9.09 17.38 -7.17
C LEU A 27 8.43 16.36 -6.26
N ILE A 28 8.97 16.18 -5.07
CA ILE A 28 8.42 15.28 -4.06
C ILE A 28 8.31 16.03 -2.73
N SER A 29 7.16 15.91 -2.10
CA SER A 29 6.97 16.29 -0.71
C SER A 29 6.47 15.13 0.10
N VAL A 30 6.64 15.25 1.41
CA VAL A 30 6.05 14.35 2.39
C VAL A 30 5.44 15.17 3.50
N MET A 31 4.39 14.62 4.08
CA MET A 31 3.69 15.25 5.20
C MET A 31 3.41 14.25 6.30
N PRO A 32 3.25 14.70 7.57
CA PRO A 32 2.80 13.84 8.64
C PRO A 32 1.52 13.09 8.26
N CYS A 33 1.50 11.77 8.47
CA CYS A 33 0.35 10.95 8.08
C CYS A 33 -0.87 11.30 8.93
N VAL A 34 -1.83 12.03 8.34
CA VAL A 34 -3.06 12.47 9.01
C VAL A 34 -3.83 11.29 9.61
N CYS A 35 -3.94 10.17 8.87
CA CYS A 35 -4.61 8.97 9.37
C CYS A 35 -3.92 8.41 10.63
N ARG A 36 -2.58 8.38 10.65
CA ARG A 36 -1.80 7.94 11.82
C ARG A 36 -1.97 8.86 13.01
N LEU A 37 -1.95 10.17 12.78
CA LEU A 37 -2.16 11.17 13.83
C LEU A 37 -3.56 11.03 14.46
N ILE A 38 -4.60 10.88 13.63
CA ILE A 38 -5.97 10.67 14.11
C ILE A 38 -6.10 9.34 14.86
N ALA A 39 -5.56 8.25 14.30
CA ALA A 39 -5.61 6.93 14.94
C ALA A 39 -4.97 6.97 16.34
N ARG A 40 -3.77 7.58 16.47
CA ARG A 40 -3.08 7.73 17.77
C ARG A 40 -3.90 8.53 18.77
N LYS A 41 -4.51 9.64 18.34
CA LYS A 41 -5.42 10.44 19.20
C LYS A 41 -6.62 9.64 19.69
N ASN A 42 -7.08 8.67 18.89
CA ASN A 42 -8.20 7.81 19.22
C ASN A 42 -7.77 6.48 19.88
N GLY A 43 -6.54 6.41 20.42
CA GLY A 43 -6.04 5.22 21.13
C GLY A 43 -5.68 4.02 20.24
N ARG A 44 -5.61 4.20 18.92
CA ARG A 44 -5.23 3.17 17.94
C ARG A 44 -3.78 3.31 17.50
N GLY A 45 -3.18 2.20 17.05
CA GLY A 45 -1.84 2.20 16.47
C GLY A 45 -0.71 2.29 17.50
N LYS A 46 -0.91 1.72 18.69
CA LYS A 46 0.09 1.62 19.77
C LYS A 46 1.36 0.91 19.27
N ASP A 47 1.18 -0.21 18.57
CA ASP A 47 2.27 -1.02 18.00
C ASP A 47 2.38 -0.82 16.49
N CYS A 48 2.34 0.44 16.05
CA CYS A 48 2.41 0.76 14.63
C CYS A 48 3.79 0.38 14.07
N PRO A 49 3.89 -0.50 13.04
CA PRO A 49 5.17 -0.95 12.51
C PRO A 49 5.85 0.11 11.63
N ALA A 50 5.11 1.17 11.28
CA ALA A 50 5.57 2.11 10.29
C ALA A 50 6.72 2.97 10.80
N PRO A 51 7.68 3.34 9.92
CA PRO A 51 8.80 4.20 10.28
C PRO A 51 8.36 5.52 10.92
N GLU A 52 9.24 6.09 11.75
CA GLU A 52 9.04 7.42 12.35
C GLU A 52 8.99 8.53 11.30
N THR A 53 9.73 8.37 10.20
CA THR A 53 9.70 9.28 9.06
C THR A 53 8.32 9.33 8.40
N SER A 54 7.95 10.48 7.86
CA SER A 54 6.69 10.65 7.14
C SER A 54 6.68 9.83 5.84
N VAL A 55 5.66 8.99 5.68
CA VAL A 55 5.45 8.12 4.50
C VAL A 55 4.14 8.42 3.77
N CYS A 56 3.55 9.59 4.00
CA CYS A 56 2.46 10.15 3.17
C CYS A 56 3.10 11.10 2.17
N MET A 57 3.29 10.64 0.94
CA MET A 57 4.12 11.29 -0.07
C MET A 57 3.26 11.88 -1.18
N GLN A 58 3.71 12.98 -1.78
CA GLN A 58 3.06 13.64 -2.90
C GLN A 58 4.10 13.95 -3.97
N THR A 59 3.67 13.96 -5.23
CA THR A 59 4.51 14.33 -6.38
C THR A 59 4.00 15.60 -7.05
N ASN A 60 4.90 16.30 -7.75
CA ASN A 60 4.62 17.35 -8.72
C ASN A 60 3.62 18.40 -8.20
N ARG A 61 2.47 18.63 -8.85
CA ARG A 61 1.51 19.68 -8.45
C ARG A 61 0.95 19.47 -7.05
N PHE A 62 0.78 18.22 -6.61
CA PHE A 62 0.35 17.94 -5.25
C PHE A 62 1.45 18.22 -4.23
N ALA A 63 2.71 17.93 -4.59
CA ALA A 63 3.84 18.30 -3.75
C ALA A 63 3.96 19.82 -3.59
N GLU A 64 3.84 20.57 -4.68
CA GLU A 64 3.84 22.04 -4.64
C GLU A 64 2.73 22.58 -3.72
N GLY A 65 1.52 22.02 -3.84
CA GLY A 65 0.39 22.39 -3.00
C GLY A 65 0.61 22.17 -1.50
N ILE A 66 1.30 21.08 -1.13
CA ILE A 66 1.66 20.77 0.26
C ILE A 66 2.74 21.73 0.78
N LEU A 67 3.79 21.96 -0.01
CA LEU A 67 4.89 22.84 0.37
C LEU A 67 4.43 24.30 0.52
N ARG A 68 3.59 24.79 -0.39
CA ARG A 68 3.02 26.15 -0.32
C ARG A 68 2.21 26.40 0.95
N ARG A 69 1.57 25.36 1.49
CA ARG A 69 0.78 25.44 2.73
C ARG A 69 1.64 25.36 3.99
N GLY A 70 2.93 25.05 3.87
CA GLY A 70 3.84 24.89 5.02
C GLY A 70 3.55 23.67 5.88
N VAL A 71 2.87 22.64 5.33
CA VAL A 71 2.44 21.44 6.09
C VAL A 71 3.24 20.18 5.75
N GLY A 72 4.27 20.31 4.93
CA GLY A 72 5.15 19.20 4.54
C GLY A 72 6.57 19.66 4.27
N GLU A 73 7.44 18.68 4.11
CA GLU A 73 8.85 18.87 3.80
C GLU A 73 9.14 18.42 2.36
N ARG A 74 10.08 19.11 1.70
CA ARG A 74 10.57 18.70 0.38
C ARG A 74 11.62 17.62 0.58
N ILE A 75 11.58 16.58 -0.24
CA ILE A 75 12.58 15.49 -0.22
C ILE A 75 13.12 15.21 -1.62
N SER A 76 14.31 14.59 -1.68
CA SER A 76 14.89 14.09 -2.92
C SER A 76 14.24 12.77 -3.36
N ASN A 77 14.45 12.39 -4.61
CA ASN A 77 14.01 11.09 -5.13
C ASN A 77 14.70 9.93 -4.38
N GLU A 78 15.99 10.08 -4.04
CA GLU A 78 16.73 9.10 -3.24
C GLU A 78 16.13 8.93 -1.84
N GLU A 79 15.79 10.05 -1.17
CA GLU A 79 15.10 10.05 0.12
C GLU A 79 13.73 9.37 0.02
N ALA A 80 12.97 9.65 -1.03
CA ALA A 80 11.67 9.02 -1.25
C ALA A 80 11.80 7.50 -1.40
N LEU A 81 12.75 7.03 -2.22
CA LEU A 81 13.02 5.61 -2.42
C LEU A 81 13.47 4.92 -1.13
N ARG A 82 14.28 5.58 -0.29
CA ARG A 82 14.67 5.04 1.01
C ARG A 82 13.48 4.91 1.96
N ARG A 83 12.59 5.92 2.01
CA ARG A 83 11.37 5.87 2.84
C ARG A 83 10.38 4.82 2.33
N ILE A 84 10.33 4.57 1.02
CA ILE A 84 9.55 3.48 0.43
C ILE A 84 10.12 2.12 0.85
N ALA A 85 11.44 1.93 0.74
CA ALA A 85 12.09 0.70 1.20
C ALA A 85 11.85 0.44 2.70
N ALA A 86 11.95 1.48 3.55
CA ALA A 86 11.63 1.35 4.97
C ALA A 86 10.14 1.00 5.23
N ALA A 87 9.23 1.49 4.38
CA ALA A 87 7.82 1.13 4.47
C ALA A 87 7.58 -0.34 4.05
N GLU A 88 8.24 -0.82 3.01
CA GLU A 88 8.21 -2.22 2.55
C GLU A 88 8.74 -3.16 3.63
N GLU A 89 9.89 -2.84 4.23
CA GLU A 89 10.50 -3.61 5.32
C GLU A 89 9.56 -3.71 6.55
N ALA A 90 8.85 -2.61 6.85
CA ALA A 90 7.83 -2.56 7.89
C ALA A 90 6.50 -3.25 7.49
N GLY A 91 6.38 -3.79 6.28
CA GLY A 91 5.19 -4.49 5.80
C GLY A 91 3.99 -3.57 5.55
N LEU A 92 4.23 -2.30 5.21
CA LEU A 92 3.19 -1.36 4.80
C LEU A 92 2.70 -1.69 3.39
N VAL A 93 1.50 -1.22 3.07
CA VAL A 93 0.89 -1.35 1.75
C VAL A 93 0.95 -0.01 1.03
N HIS A 94 1.49 -0.02 -0.19
CA HIS A 94 1.49 1.15 -1.08
C HIS A 94 0.10 1.34 -1.67
N THR A 95 -0.50 2.52 -1.44
CA THR A 95 -1.83 2.86 -1.94
C THR A 95 -1.82 4.23 -2.61
N VAL A 96 -2.54 4.34 -3.71
CA VAL A 96 -2.60 5.53 -4.57
C VAL A 96 -4.05 5.82 -4.95
N ARG A 97 -4.40 7.02 -5.43
CA ARG A 97 -5.68 7.17 -6.13
C ARG A 97 -5.65 6.40 -7.44
N ASN A 98 -6.79 5.86 -7.87
CA ASN A 98 -6.98 5.14 -9.13
C ASN A 98 -6.90 6.02 -10.39
N ASN A 99 -6.05 7.04 -10.37
CA ASN A 99 -5.69 7.90 -11.48
C ASN A 99 -4.19 8.22 -11.34
N VAL A 100 -3.35 7.19 -11.42
CA VAL A 100 -1.90 7.31 -11.25
C VAL A 100 -1.35 8.14 -12.41
N LYS A 101 -1.13 9.42 -12.14
CA LYS A 101 -0.55 10.39 -13.07
C LYS A 101 0.73 10.94 -12.46
N ASP A 102 1.40 11.79 -13.21
CA ASP A 102 2.53 12.60 -12.73
C ASP A 102 2.22 13.26 -11.38
N ASP A 103 1.00 13.78 -11.19
CA ASP A 103 0.53 14.34 -9.92
C ASP A 103 -0.19 13.29 -9.08
N MET A 104 0.44 12.81 -8.01
CA MET A 104 -0.12 11.75 -7.20
C MET A 104 0.12 11.93 -5.70
N ILE A 105 -0.69 11.21 -4.92
CA ILE A 105 -0.50 11.03 -3.48
C ILE A 105 -0.30 9.55 -3.25
N MET A 106 0.82 9.18 -2.62
CA MET A 106 1.07 7.82 -2.16
C MET A 106 0.92 7.75 -0.65
N CYS A 107 0.08 6.83 -0.24
CA CYS A 107 -0.10 6.44 1.14
C CYS A 107 0.58 5.09 1.36
N ASN A 108 1.57 5.05 2.25
CA ASN A 108 2.21 3.81 2.66
C ASN A 108 1.67 3.43 4.05
N CYS A 109 0.83 2.39 4.11
CA CYS A 109 -0.14 2.21 5.19
C CYS A 109 -0.08 0.85 5.88
N CYS A 110 -0.29 0.82 7.21
CA CYS A 110 -0.63 -0.39 7.99
C CYS A 110 -2.14 -0.44 8.25
N ALA A 111 -2.69 -1.62 8.53
CA ALA A 111 -4.07 -1.79 8.99
C ALA A 111 -4.34 -1.07 10.33
N CYS A 112 -3.29 -0.86 11.12
CA CYS A 112 -3.35 -0.27 12.44
C CYS A 112 -3.88 1.18 12.48
N CYS A 113 -3.55 1.98 11.47
CA CYS A 113 -3.90 3.41 11.44
C CYS A 113 -4.53 3.89 10.13
N CYS A 114 -4.48 3.12 9.05
CA CYS A 114 -5.03 3.54 7.78
C CYS A 114 -6.56 3.53 7.80
N THR A 115 -7.18 4.65 7.44
CA THR A 115 -8.64 4.74 7.32
C THR A 115 -9.17 3.83 6.20
N GLY A 116 -8.44 3.70 5.09
CA GLY A 116 -8.84 2.81 3.98
C GLY A 116 -8.86 1.34 4.41
N LEU A 117 -7.77 0.86 5.03
CA LEU A 117 -7.72 -0.50 5.55
C LEU A 117 -8.72 -0.71 6.70
N TYR A 118 -8.99 0.31 7.51
CA TYR A 118 -10.06 0.24 8.51
C TYR A 118 -11.44 -0.01 7.88
N PHE A 119 -11.77 0.65 6.76
CA PHE A 119 -13.02 0.38 6.05
C PHE A 119 -13.10 -1.05 5.51
N VAL A 120 -11.99 -1.55 4.97
CA VAL A 120 -11.91 -2.94 4.48
C VAL A 120 -12.07 -3.94 5.62
N HIS A 121 -11.34 -3.78 6.73
CA HIS A 121 -11.28 -4.79 7.80
C HIS A 121 -12.41 -4.71 8.82
N GLN A 122 -12.80 -3.50 9.22
CA GLN A 122 -13.67 -3.31 10.38
C GLN A 122 -15.11 -2.99 9.99
N LEU A 123 -15.32 -2.37 8.83
CA LEU A 123 -16.67 -2.03 8.34
C LEU A 123 -17.19 -3.00 7.26
N GLY A 124 -16.40 -4.00 6.86
CA GLY A 124 -16.79 -4.93 5.81
C GLY A 124 -17.02 -4.25 4.46
N TYR A 125 -16.28 -3.17 4.17
CA TYR A 125 -16.40 -2.40 2.94
C TYR A 125 -15.19 -2.63 2.02
N PRO A 126 -15.09 -3.80 1.36
CA PRO A 126 -13.95 -4.14 0.52
C PRO A 126 -13.75 -3.14 -0.63
N GLN A 127 -14.82 -2.50 -1.09
CA GLN A 127 -14.77 -1.49 -2.16
C GLN A 127 -14.02 -0.21 -1.77
N GLY A 128 -13.63 -0.05 -0.49
CA GLY A 128 -12.87 1.10 0.01
C GLY A 128 -11.44 1.17 -0.53
N LEU A 129 -10.90 0.03 -0.98
CA LEU A 129 -9.63 -0.07 -1.69
C LEU A 129 -9.82 -0.96 -2.92
N ALA A 130 -9.16 -0.64 -4.02
CA ALA A 130 -9.05 -1.50 -5.18
C ALA A 130 -7.77 -2.33 -5.05
N PRO A 131 -7.79 -3.61 -5.44
CA PRO A 131 -6.60 -4.47 -5.39
C PRO A 131 -5.58 -4.07 -6.47
N SER A 132 -4.34 -4.52 -6.34
CA SER A 132 -3.29 -4.32 -7.35
C SER A 132 -3.55 -5.16 -8.60
N ARG A 133 -2.69 -5.03 -9.61
CA ARG A 133 -2.73 -5.90 -10.80
C ARG A 133 -2.43 -7.37 -10.50
N PHE A 134 -1.81 -7.64 -9.36
CA PHE A 134 -1.31 -8.94 -9.00
C PHE A 134 -2.20 -9.63 -7.97
N ARG A 135 -1.95 -10.92 -7.78
CA ARG A 135 -2.51 -11.74 -6.71
C ARG A 135 -1.44 -12.71 -6.23
N ALA A 136 -1.43 -13.00 -4.92
CA ALA A 136 -0.55 -14.02 -4.39
C ALA A 136 -1.04 -15.43 -4.75
N THR A 137 -0.11 -16.33 -5.03
CA THR A 137 -0.33 -17.77 -5.20
C THR A 137 0.65 -18.55 -4.30
N LEU A 138 0.32 -19.80 -4.01
CA LEU A 138 1.10 -20.68 -3.14
C LEU A 138 1.54 -21.94 -3.90
N ASP A 139 2.80 -22.32 -3.73
CA ASP A 139 3.30 -23.68 -3.98
C ASP A 139 3.34 -24.44 -2.64
N GLU A 140 2.41 -25.39 -2.48
CA GLU A 140 2.29 -26.17 -1.24
C GLU A 140 3.51 -27.05 -0.99
N SER A 141 4.23 -27.48 -2.04
CA SER A 141 5.39 -28.38 -1.90
C SER A 141 6.60 -27.71 -1.25
N LEU A 142 6.67 -26.37 -1.32
CA LEU A 142 7.72 -25.56 -0.71
C LEU A 142 7.30 -24.97 0.65
N CYS A 143 6.01 -25.06 0.98
CA CYS A 143 5.46 -24.43 2.18
C CYS A 143 5.83 -25.23 3.44
N SER A 144 6.51 -24.59 4.38
CA SER A 144 6.84 -25.18 5.69
C SER A 144 5.78 -24.92 6.78
N GLY A 145 4.71 -24.18 6.47
CA GLY A 145 3.71 -23.80 7.47
C GLY A 145 4.19 -22.79 8.53
N CYS A 146 5.30 -22.06 8.28
CA CYS A 146 5.94 -21.20 9.30
C CYS A 146 5.14 -19.96 9.76
N GLY A 147 4.05 -19.57 9.10
CA GLY A 147 3.17 -18.49 9.57
C GLY A 147 3.58 -17.06 9.22
N ILE A 148 4.83 -16.79 8.84
CA ILE A 148 5.37 -15.43 8.62
C ILE A 148 4.54 -14.63 7.59
N CYS A 149 4.07 -15.29 6.53
CA CYS A 149 3.25 -14.66 5.50
C CYS A 149 1.88 -14.17 6.04
N ALA A 150 1.29 -14.90 6.99
CA ALA A 150 0.04 -14.51 7.63
C ALA A 150 0.22 -13.29 8.53
N GLU A 151 1.29 -13.24 9.32
CA GLU A 151 1.62 -12.08 10.15
C GLU A 151 1.84 -10.80 9.33
N ARG A 152 2.45 -10.94 8.15
CA ARG A 152 2.70 -9.80 7.24
C ARG A 152 1.47 -9.37 6.45
N CYS A 153 0.44 -10.20 6.36
CA CYS A 153 -0.74 -9.92 5.56
C CYS A 153 -1.62 -8.85 6.21
N GLN A 154 -1.44 -7.58 5.82
CA GLN A 154 -2.29 -6.48 6.26
C GLN A 154 -3.77 -6.66 5.89
N PHE A 155 -4.09 -7.59 4.99
CA PHE A 155 -5.45 -7.87 4.53
C PHE A 155 -6.13 -9.06 5.20
N HIS A 156 -5.43 -9.79 6.07
CA HIS A 156 -5.94 -11.00 6.71
C HIS A 156 -6.45 -12.04 5.68
N ALA A 157 -5.75 -12.11 4.54
CA ALA A 157 -6.08 -12.98 3.42
C ALA A 157 -5.38 -14.35 3.52
N ILE A 158 -4.49 -14.55 4.49
CA ILE A 158 -3.70 -15.77 4.62
C ILE A 158 -3.99 -16.41 5.98
N ILE A 159 -4.31 -17.70 5.95
CA ILE A 159 -4.49 -18.56 7.14
C ILE A 159 -3.49 -19.69 7.03
N VAL A 160 -2.82 -20.04 8.12
CA VAL A 160 -1.82 -21.11 8.15
C VAL A 160 -2.26 -22.18 9.15
N ASN A 161 -2.41 -23.41 8.66
CA ASN A 161 -2.58 -24.61 9.47
C ASN A 161 -1.29 -25.43 9.34
N GLU A 162 -1.34 -26.59 8.68
CA GLU A 162 -0.15 -27.35 8.27
C GLU A 162 0.56 -26.66 7.10
N THR A 163 -0.22 -26.14 6.14
CA THR A 163 0.25 -25.29 5.03
C THR A 163 -0.50 -23.96 5.04
N ALA A 164 0.05 -22.98 4.35
CA ALA A 164 -0.65 -21.72 4.14
C ALA A 164 -1.85 -21.91 3.19
N SER A 165 -2.84 -21.03 3.30
CA SER A 165 -3.98 -20.94 2.39
C SER A 165 -4.28 -19.46 2.15
N ILE A 166 -4.64 -19.11 0.91
CA ILE A 166 -4.86 -17.71 0.49
C ILE A 166 -6.33 -17.53 0.10
N ASP A 167 -7.05 -16.69 0.84
CA ASP A 167 -8.35 -16.16 0.44
C ASP A 167 -8.16 -15.14 -0.68
N ILE A 168 -8.49 -15.57 -1.90
CA ILE A 168 -8.37 -14.80 -3.12
C ILE A 168 -9.22 -13.53 -3.09
N GLU A 169 -10.40 -13.56 -2.47
CA GLU A 169 -11.32 -12.43 -2.40
C GLU A 169 -10.82 -11.35 -1.44
N ARG A 170 -10.00 -11.74 -0.47
CA ARG A 170 -9.30 -10.83 0.46
C ARG A 170 -7.90 -10.45 0.01
N CYS A 171 -7.38 -11.05 -1.06
CA CYS A 171 -6.02 -10.79 -1.53
C CYS A 171 -5.96 -9.54 -2.42
N TYR A 172 -5.33 -8.48 -1.93
CA TYR A 172 -5.15 -7.23 -2.67
C TYR A 172 -3.86 -7.17 -3.49
N GLY A 173 -3.07 -8.24 -3.49
CA GLY A 173 -1.87 -8.35 -4.32
C GLY A 173 -0.75 -7.38 -3.95
N CYS A 174 -0.59 -7.04 -2.66
CA CYS A 174 0.45 -6.11 -2.20
C CYS A 174 1.87 -6.70 -2.22
N GLY A 175 2.03 -8.03 -2.22
CA GLY A 175 3.34 -8.68 -2.28
C GLY A 175 4.07 -8.86 -0.94
N ASN A 176 3.56 -8.30 0.16
CA ASN A 176 4.25 -8.40 1.47
C ASN A 176 4.46 -9.83 1.97
N CYS A 177 3.67 -10.79 1.50
CA CYS A 177 3.83 -12.21 1.83
C CYS A 177 4.93 -12.92 1.02
N SER A 178 5.13 -12.54 -0.25
CA SER A 178 6.16 -13.15 -1.09
C SER A 178 7.55 -12.68 -0.69
N THR A 179 7.70 -11.41 -0.28
CA THR A 179 9.00 -10.84 0.11
C THR A 179 9.59 -11.41 1.40
N VAL A 180 8.79 -12.10 2.20
CA VAL A 180 9.18 -12.63 3.53
C VAL A 180 9.15 -14.15 3.59
N CYS A 181 8.77 -14.83 2.50
CA CYS A 181 8.67 -16.28 2.50
C CYS A 181 10.09 -16.87 2.41
N PRO A 182 10.60 -17.59 3.43
CA PRO A 182 11.97 -18.09 3.43
C PRO A 182 12.21 -19.22 2.41
N ASN A 183 11.13 -19.84 1.91
CA ASN A 183 11.17 -20.96 0.97
C ASN A 183 10.65 -20.59 -0.42
N ASP A 184 10.38 -19.30 -0.68
CA ASP A 184 9.78 -18.82 -1.93
C ASP A 184 8.47 -19.53 -2.33
N ALA A 185 7.75 -20.08 -1.34
CA ALA A 185 6.49 -20.79 -1.56
C ALA A 185 5.36 -19.86 -2.02
N ILE A 186 5.47 -18.55 -1.79
CA ILE A 186 4.46 -17.57 -2.21
C ILE A 186 5.04 -16.65 -3.27
N THR A 187 4.35 -16.56 -4.41
CA THR A 187 4.71 -15.67 -5.53
C THR A 187 3.53 -14.81 -5.95
N LEU A 188 3.79 -13.78 -6.75
CA LEU A 188 2.76 -12.93 -7.34
C LEU A 188 2.52 -13.32 -8.81
N ILE A 189 1.25 -13.51 -9.17
CA ILE A 189 0.82 -13.68 -10.55
C ILE A 189 0.00 -12.48 -11.01
N GLU A 190 0.07 -12.14 -12.29
CA GLU A 190 -0.78 -11.12 -12.88
C GLU A 190 -2.23 -11.63 -12.91
N ALA A 191 -3.12 -10.93 -12.21
CA ALA A 191 -4.54 -11.26 -12.13
C ALA A 191 -5.42 -10.26 -12.91
N ARG A 192 -4.88 -9.08 -13.23
CA ARG A 192 -5.59 -7.98 -13.87
C ARG A 192 -4.69 -7.24 -14.88
N PRO A 193 -5.22 -6.79 -16.02
CA PRO A 193 -4.44 -6.18 -17.09
C PRO A 193 -3.86 -4.82 -16.69
N PRO A 194 -2.88 -4.28 -17.46
CA PRO A 194 -2.33 -2.93 -17.26
C PRO A 194 -3.37 -1.83 -17.07
N ALA A 195 -4.44 -1.86 -17.86
CA ALA A 195 -5.52 -0.86 -17.82
C ALA A 195 -6.28 -0.80 -16.48
N HIS A 196 -6.09 -1.77 -15.58
CA HIS A 196 -6.63 -1.73 -14.22
C HIS A 196 -6.06 -0.57 -13.41
N ILE A 197 -4.77 -0.25 -13.61
CA ILE A 197 -4.17 0.98 -13.10
C ILE A 197 -4.45 2.06 -14.14
N ARG A 198 -5.34 3.00 -13.82
CA ARG A 198 -5.61 4.11 -14.75
C ARG A 198 -4.44 5.07 -14.71
N THR A 199 -3.65 5.05 -15.78
CA THR A 199 -2.54 5.98 -15.99
C THR A 199 -2.92 7.21 -16.83
N THR A 200 -4.14 7.23 -17.38
CA THR A 200 -4.69 8.31 -18.25
C THR A 200 -5.72 9.18 -17.55
#